data_AF-A0AA91VGH3-F1
#
_entry.id   AF-A0AA91VGH3-F1
#
_cell.length_a   1.000
_cell.length_b   1.000
_cell.length_c   1.000
_cell.angle_alpha   90.00
_cell.angle_beta   90.00
_cell.angle_gamma   90.00
#
_symmetry.space_group_name_H-M   'P 1'
#
loop_
_entity.id
_entity.type
_entity.pdbx_description
1 polymer ?
#
loop_
_entity_poly.entity_id
_entity_poly.type
_entity_poly.pdbx_seq_one_letter_code
_entity_poly.pdbx_strand_id
1 'polypeptide(L)' 'MKELQQKIADYIRFGQVLLAVGTFLMIGLLLPNEGRETMQFLAMMGGIVLFLCISFFFFKRAKELRNRLEESEYE' A
#
# COMPACT_ATOMS: atom_id res chain seq x y z
N MET A 1 -11.47 -6.28 -21.47
CA MET A 1 -11.53 -7.14 -20.26
C MET A 1 -10.16 -7.56 -19.73
N LYS A 2 -9.35 -8.35 -20.46
CA LYS A 2 -8.07 -8.89 -19.95
C LYS A 2 -7.06 -7.84 -19.45
N GLU A 3 -6.87 -6.74 -20.19
CA GLU A 3 -5.95 -5.67 -19.77
C GLU A 3 -6.42 -4.95 -18.50
N LEU A 4 -7.74 -4.78 -18.34
CA LEU A 4 -8.31 -4.12 -17.17
C LEU A 4 -8.18 -5.00 -15.91
N GLN A 5 -8.39 -6.32 -16.06
CA GLN A 5 -8.15 -7.31 -15.00
C GLN A 5 -6.67 -7.36 -14.59
N GLN A 6 -5.76 -7.34 -15.56
CA GLN A 6 -4.32 -7.30 -15.29
C GLN A 6 -3.94 -6.02 -14.55
N LYS A 7 -4.49 -4.87 -14.97
CA LYS A 7 -4.28 -3.59 -14.29
C LYS A 7 -4.79 -3.61 -12.84
N ILE A 8 -5.95 -4.22 -12.58
CA ILE A 8 -6.48 -4.41 -11.21
C ILE A 8 -5.52 -5.27 -10.37
N ALA A 9 -5.04 -6.38 -10.93
CA ALA A 9 -4.07 -7.24 -10.25
C ALA A 9 -2.78 -6.48 -9.90
N ASP A 10 -2.32 -5.61 -10.80
CA ASP A 10 -1.17 -4.75 -10.54
C ASP A 10 -1.44 -3.74 -9.42
N TYR A 11 -2.58 -3.04 -9.41
CA TYR A 11 -2.95 -2.12 -8.32
C TYR A 11 -2.97 -2.85 -6.96
N ILE A 12 -3.52 -4.08 -6.91
CA ILE A 12 -3.54 -4.89 -5.68
C ILE A 12 -2.12 -5.27 -5.25
N ARG A 13 -1.28 -5.74 -6.18
CA ARG A 13 0.12 -6.11 -5.88
C ARG A 13 0.91 -4.92 -5.36
N PHE A 14 0.79 -3.75 -5.98
CA PHE A 14 1.46 -2.54 -5.50
C PHE A 14 1.01 -2.18 -4.09
N GLY A 15 -0.29 -2.22 -3.81
CA GLY A 15 -0.82 -2.01 -2.45
C GLY A 15 -0.21 -3.00 -1.44
N GLN A 16 -0.19 -4.30 -1.77
CA GLN A 16 0.39 -5.32 -0.89
C GLN A 16 1.89 -5.09 -0.62
N VAL A 17 2.67 -4.72 -1.64
CA VAL A 17 4.10 -4.42 -1.49
C VAL A 17 4.31 -3.21 -0.59
N LEU A 18 3.52 -2.14 -0.77
CA LEU A 18 3.55 -0.95 0.08
C LEU A 18 3.23 -1.29 1.55
N LEU A 19 2.23 -2.14 1.81
CA LEU A 19 1.93 -2.64 3.16
C LEU A 19 3.07 -3.46 3.75
N ALA A 20 3.70 -4.32 2.95
CA ALA A 20 4.82 -5.14 3.40
C ALA A 20 6.01 -4.25 3.82
N VAL A 21 6.37 -3.27 2.99
CA VAL A 21 7.43 -2.30 3.31
C VAL A 21 7.08 -1.49 4.56
N GLY A 22 5.83 -1.04 4.71
CA GLY A 22 5.36 -0.37 5.91
C GLY A 22 5.49 -1.24 7.17
N THR A 23 5.15 -2.53 7.06
CA THR A 23 5.31 -3.50 8.16
C THR A 23 6.78 -3.67 8.54
N PHE A 24 7.68 -3.79 7.57
CA PHE A 24 9.13 -3.87 7.84
C PHE A 24 9.66 -2.62 8.55
N LEU A 25 9.23 -1.42 8.13
CA LEU A 25 9.59 -0.19 8.81
C LEU A 25 9.08 -0.17 10.26
N MET A 26 7.87 -0.69 10.50
CA MET A 26 7.29 -0.77 11.84
C MET A 26 8.04 -1.76 12.73
N ILE A 27 8.46 -2.91 12.20
CA ILE A 27 9.35 -3.85 12.90
C ILE A 27 10.69 -3.16 13.24
N GLY A 28 11.26 -2.41 12.30
CA GLY A 28 12.44 -1.58 12.53
C GLY A 28 12.24 -0.50 13.60
N LEU A 29 11.00 -0.13 13.89
CA LEU A 29 10.66 0.80 14.96
C LEU A 29 10.65 0.13 16.34
N LEU A 30 10.17 -1.13 16.40
CA LEU A 30 10.06 -1.94 17.62
C LEU A 30 11.40 -2.44 18.16
N LEU A 31 12.41 -2.56 17.30
CA LEU A 31 13.75 -2.94 17.71
C LEU A 31 14.36 -1.84 18.61
N PRO A 32 14.79 -2.16 19.84
CA PRO A 32 15.42 -1.19 20.73
C PRO A 32 16.73 -0.71 20.10
N ASN A 33 16.87 0.60 19.98
CA ASN A 33 18.07 1.23 19.46
C ASN A 33 18.49 2.36 20.42
N GLU A 34 19.41 2.03 21.31
CA GLU A 34 20.00 2.97 22.27
C GLU A 34 20.86 3.98 21.50
N GLY A 35 20.28 5.16 21.21
CA GLY A 35 20.91 6.19 20.37
C GLY A 35 20.12 6.60 19.13
N ARG A 36 18.87 6.16 18.99
CA ARG A 36 18.04 6.59 17.86
C ARG A 36 17.76 8.10 17.91
N GLU A 37 18.29 8.82 16.93
CA GLU A 37 17.98 10.22 16.69
C GLU A 37 16.47 10.43 16.48
N THR A 38 15.90 11.45 17.13
CA THR A 38 14.47 11.78 17.03
C THR A 38 14.02 11.98 15.59
N MET A 39 14.91 12.52 14.74
CA MET A 39 14.66 12.69 13.32
C MET A 39 14.48 11.36 12.58
N GLN A 40 15.25 10.32 12.91
CA GLN A 40 15.12 9.00 12.29
C GLN A 40 13.80 8.34 12.68
N PHE A 41 13.39 8.49 13.94
CA PHE A 41 12.10 7.99 14.42
C PHE A 41 10.93 8.64 13.68
N LEU A 42 10.96 9.98 13.57
CA LEU A 42 9.94 10.74 12.85
C LEU A 42 9.88 10.38 11.37
N ALA A 43 11.05 10.22 10.73
CA ALA A 43 11.13 9.81 9.32
C ALA A 43 10.54 8.41 9.09
N MET A 44 10.80 7.45 9.98
CA MET A 44 10.26 6.10 9.86
C MET A 44 8.74 6.06 10.11
N MET A 45 8.24 6.77 11.13
CA MET A 45 6.80 6.92 11.33
C MET A 45 6.12 7.59 10.14
N GLY A 46 6.69 8.69 9.64
CA GLY A 46 6.19 9.40 8.46
C GLY A 46 6.14 8.49 7.24
N GLY A 47 7.20 7.69 7.00
CA GLY A 47 7.25 6.71 5.93
C GLY A 47 6.19 5.62 6.04
N ILE A 48 5.93 5.11 7.25
CA ILE A 48 4.86 4.13 7.49
C ILE A 48 3.50 4.73 7.12
N VAL A 49 3.18 5.91 7.64
CA VAL A 49 1.90 6.59 7.35
C VAL A 49 1.76 6.85 5.85
N LEU A 50 2.82 7.33 5.21
CA LEU A 50 2.86 7.56 3.76
C LEU A 50 2.57 6.28 2.98
N PHE A 51 3.27 5.18 3.26
CA PHE A 51 3.07 3.91 2.56
C PHE A 51 1.68 3.32 2.80
N LEU A 52 1.11 3.46 4.01
CA LEU A 52 -0.26 3.06 4.30
C LEU A 52 -1.27 3.88 3.48
N CYS A 53 -1.12 5.21 3.44
CA CYS A 53 -1.99 6.09 2.66
C CYS A 53 -1.94 5.75 1.16
N ILE A 54 -0.74 5.57 0.61
CA ILE A 54 -0.54 5.22 -0.80
C ILE A 54 -1.13 3.84 -1.07
N SER A 55 -0.87 2.84 -0.21
CA SER A 55 -1.45 1.50 -0.34
C SER A 55 -2.98 1.53 -0.34
N PHE A 56 -3.59 2.28 0.58
CA PHE A 56 -5.03 2.43 0.65
C PHE A 56 -5.60 3.04 -0.64
N PHE A 57 -4.92 4.03 -1.20
CA PHE A 57 -5.28 4.61 -2.49
C PHE A 57 -5.25 3.56 -3.63
N PHE A 58 -4.18 2.74 -3.71
CA PHE A 58 -4.08 1.66 -4.70
C PHE A 58 -5.24 0.65 -4.57
N PHE A 59 -5.60 0.25 -3.34
CA PHE A 59 -6.72 -0.67 -3.12
C PHE A 59 -8.08 -0.04 -3.45
N LYS A 60 -8.30 1.24 -3.15
CA LYS A 60 -9.55 1.91 -3.55
C LYS A 60 -9.68 1.97 -5.06
N ARG A 61 -8.60 2.32 -5.77
CA ARG A 61 -8.59 2.34 -7.25
C ARG A 61 -8.80 0.95 -7.85
N ALA A 62 -8.18 -0.08 -7.28
CA ALA A 62 -8.41 -1.47 -7.68
C ALA A 62 -9.88 -1.85 -7.53
N LYS A 63 -10.50 -1.52 -6.38
CA LYS A 63 -11.91 -1.81 -6.11
C LYS A 63 -12.85 -1.10 -7.09
N GLU A 64 -12.60 0.18 -7.35
CA GLU A 64 -13.39 0.97 -8.32
C GLU A 64 -13.30 0.37 -9.74
N LEU A 65 -12.09 0.01 -10.21
CA LEU A 65 -11.93 -0.64 -11.50
C LEU A 65 -12.61 -2.02 -11.56
N ARG A 66 -12.60 -2.77 -10.45
CA ARG A 66 -13.25 -4.08 -10.37
C ARG A 66 -14.76 -3.97 -10.48
N ASN A 67 -15.36 -3.02 -9.76
CA ASN A 67 -16.80 -2.74 -9.85
C ASN A 67 -17.21 -2.35 -11.28
N ARG A 68 -16.42 -1.50 -11.94
CA ARG A 68 -16.68 -1.10 -13.34
C ARG A 68 -16.57 -2.27 -14.32
N LEU A 69 -15.64 -3.20 -14.08
CA LEU A 69 -15.49 -4.39 -14.90
C LEU A 69 -16.71 -5.30 -14.75
N GLU A 70 -17.16 -5.55 -13.51
CA GLU A 70 -18.35 -6.35 -13.22
C GLU A 70 -19.59 -5.73 -13.90
N GLU A 71 -19.80 -4.43 -13.77
CA GLU A 71 -20.92 -3.73 -14.41
C GLU A 71 -20.90 -3.88 -15.94
N SER A 72 -19.73 -3.83 -16.57
CA SER A 72 -19.56 -4.04 -18.02
C SER A 72 -19.65 -5.50 -18.49
N GLU A 73 -19.60 -6.49 -17.60
CA GLU A 73 -19.83 -7.90 -17.94
C GLU A 73 -21.32 -8.29 -17.85
N TYR A 74 -22.17 -7.44 -17.25
CA TYR A 74 -23.62 -7.66 -17.11
C TYR A 74 -24.48 -6.95 -18.18
N GLU A 75 -23.89 -6.05 -18.99
CA GLU A 75 -24.50 -5.48 -20.22
C GLU A 75 -24.16 -6.32 -21.46
#